data_AF-A0A496LI99-F1
#
_entry.id   AF-A0A496LI99-F1
#
_cell.length_a   1.000
_cell.length_b   1.000
_cell.length_c   1.000
_cell.angle_alpha   90.00
_cell.angle_beta   90.00
_cell.angle_gamma   90.00
#
_symmetry.space_group_name_H-M   'P 1'
#
loop_
_entity.id
_entity.type
_entity.pdbx_description
1 polymer ?
#
loop_
_entity_poly.entity_id
_entity_poly.type
_entity_poly.pdbx_seq_one_letter_code
_entity_poly.pdbx_strand_id
1 'polypeptide(L)'
;NFSGFFEILRAINLENKRYGMHVYVGRVIDVSTYNIDRLLIGYFMGSKDVGFYGLANSMAIPINSLSAAMSSTMFKTLANSNKIAFAVLKANLAWVFLAFILANMLGNLIINFYLKEEYSDVSLLLLLMSIAVCFQALYQPYNAWISGHGYGKELRNANIKMTIVTAASSVLLVPIMGAVGACISSLISNLYSLFLYVKIYYAKI
;
A
#
# COMPACT_ATOMS: atom_id res chain seq x y z
N ASN A 1 36.24 26.28 9.25
CA ASN A 1 36.39 24.97 8.56
C ASN A 1 35.10 24.62 7.83
N PHE A 2 34.96 25.06 6.58
CA PHE A 2 33.81 24.77 5.70
C PHE A 2 34.10 23.65 4.69
N SER A 3 35.32 23.08 4.69
CA SER A 3 35.72 22.00 3.78
C SER A 3 34.90 20.72 3.98
N GLY A 4 34.58 20.36 5.22
CA GLY A 4 33.73 19.21 5.52
C GLY A 4 32.28 19.36 5.06
N PHE A 5 31.78 20.60 4.91
CA PHE A 5 30.41 20.86 4.45
C PHE A 5 30.20 20.44 2.99
N PHE A 6 31.17 20.73 2.12
CA PHE A 6 31.11 20.31 0.70
C PHE A 6 31.29 18.80 0.53
N GLU A 7 32.06 18.14 1.39
CA GLU A 7 32.17 16.68 1.39
C GLU A 7 30.88 16.01 1.87
N ILE A 8 30.25 16.52 2.93
CA ILE A 8 28.93 16.06 3.39
C ILE A 8 27.87 16.26 2.30
N LEU A 9 27.86 17.42 1.62
CA LEU A 9 26.96 17.68 0.49
C LEU A 9 27.19 16.71 -0.67
N ARG A 10 28.45 16.40 -1.01
CA ARG A 10 28.77 15.40 -2.04
C ARG A 10 28.30 14.01 -1.63
N ALA A 11 28.53 13.61 -0.38
CA ALA A 11 28.08 12.32 0.15
C ALA A 11 26.55 12.19 0.14
N ILE A 12 25.84 13.23 0.58
CA ILE A 12 24.36 13.29 0.52
C ILE A 12 23.87 13.20 -0.93
N ASN A 13 24.48 13.94 -1.85
CA ASN A 13 24.07 13.91 -3.27
C ASN A 13 24.33 12.53 -3.91
N LEU A 14 25.43 11.87 -3.54
CA LEU A 14 25.74 10.52 -3.98
C LEU A 14 24.71 9.51 -3.46
N GLU A 15 24.37 9.54 -2.17
CA GLU A 15 23.34 8.68 -1.60
C GLU A 15 21.94 9.00 -2.14
N ASN A 16 21.60 10.27 -2.33
CA ASN A 16 20.33 10.66 -2.95
C ASN A 16 20.22 10.14 -4.39
N LYS A 17 21.30 10.20 -5.16
CA LYS A 17 21.33 9.68 -6.54
C LYS A 17 21.29 8.15 -6.59
N ARG A 18 21.86 7.47 -5.58
CA ARG A 18 21.99 6.01 -5.54
C ARG A 18 20.77 5.31 -4.92
N TYR A 19 20.12 5.94 -3.94
CA TYR A 19 18.96 5.42 -3.22
C TYR A 19 17.71 6.26 -3.46
N GLY A 20 17.80 7.58 -3.21
CA GLY A 20 16.67 8.50 -3.29
C GLY A 20 15.98 8.51 -4.66
N MET A 21 16.74 8.51 -5.75
CA MET A 21 16.18 8.48 -7.11
C MET A 21 15.38 7.20 -7.39
N HIS A 22 15.81 6.05 -6.85
CA HIS A 22 15.10 4.80 -7.04
C HIS A 22 13.80 4.74 -6.24
N VAL A 23 13.81 5.26 -5.01
CA VAL A 23 12.61 5.39 -4.19
C VAL A 23 11.63 6.37 -4.82
N TYR A 24 12.10 7.53 -5.29
CA TYR A 24 11.27 8.54 -5.93
C TYR A 24 10.57 8.00 -7.18
N VAL A 25 11.34 7.37 -8.09
CA VAL A 25 10.77 6.74 -9.29
C VAL A 25 9.75 5.67 -8.91
N GLY A 26 10.04 4.83 -7.91
CA GLY A 26 9.09 3.85 -7.42
C GLY A 26 7.79 4.47 -6.91
N ARG A 27 7.88 5.59 -6.19
CA ARG A 27 6.71 6.28 -5.63
C ARG A 27 5.86 6.97 -6.68
N VAL A 28 6.48 7.59 -7.69
CA VAL A 28 5.75 8.20 -8.82
C VAL A 28 4.93 7.13 -9.54
N ILE A 29 5.55 6.00 -9.86
CA ILE A 29 4.90 4.88 -10.55
C ILE A 29 3.74 4.33 -9.70
N ASP A 30 3.95 4.12 -8.41
CA ASP A 30 2.94 3.62 -7.46
C ASP A 30 1.70 4.54 -7.36
N VAL A 31 1.92 5.85 -7.14
CA VAL A 31 0.82 6.83 -7.02
C VAL A 31 0.07 7.01 -8.34
N SER A 32 0.77 7.00 -9.47
CA SER A 32 0.12 7.06 -10.78
C SER A 32 -0.80 5.86 -11.01
N THR A 33 -0.36 4.66 -10.64
CA THR A 33 -1.14 3.43 -10.76
C THR A 33 -2.45 3.51 -9.99
N TYR A 34 -2.42 4.04 -8.77
CA TYR A 34 -3.60 4.19 -7.91
C TYR A 34 -4.67 5.11 -8.52
N ASN A 35 -4.27 6.08 -9.34
CA ASN A 35 -5.19 6.99 -10.02
C ASN A 35 -5.74 6.39 -11.32
N ILE A 36 -5.01 5.47 -11.96
CA ILE A 36 -5.47 4.78 -13.17
C ILE A 36 -6.76 4.01 -12.89
N ASP A 37 -6.89 3.35 -11.74
CA ASP A 37 -8.11 2.61 -11.38
C ASP A 37 -9.35 3.50 -11.39
N ARG A 38 -9.25 4.71 -10.80
CA ARG A 38 -10.36 5.67 -10.79
C ARG A 38 -10.71 6.18 -12.19
N LEU A 39 -9.71 6.40 -13.03
CA LEU A 39 -9.91 6.81 -14.41
C LEU A 39 -10.59 5.70 -15.24
N LEU A 40 -10.16 4.45 -15.07
CA LEU A 40 -10.74 3.30 -15.75
C LEU A 40 -12.21 3.09 -15.33
N ILE A 41 -12.51 3.12 -14.03
CA ILE A 41 -13.90 3.01 -13.54
C ILE A 41 -14.74 4.16 -14.10
N GLY A 42 -14.23 5.39 -14.06
CA GLY A 42 -14.94 6.56 -14.58
C GLY A 42 -15.23 6.48 -16.07
N TYR A 43 -14.31 5.89 -16.85
CA TYR A 43 -14.48 5.70 -18.29
C TYR A 43 -15.50 4.60 -18.64
N PHE A 44 -15.48 3.46 -17.93
CA PHE A 44 -16.30 2.30 -18.28
C PHE A 44 -17.69 2.26 -17.60
N MET A 45 -17.80 2.77 -16.36
CA MET A 45 -19.02 2.66 -15.54
C MET A 45 -19.67 4.02 -15.25
N GLY A 46 -18.85 5.07 -15.11
CA GLY A 46 -19.29 6.43 -14.85
C GLY A 46 -19.02 6.91 -13.41
N SER A 47 -19.40 8.17 -13.15
CA SER A 47 -18.97 8.89 -11.93
C SER A 47 -19.56 8.35 -10.62
N LYS A 48 -20.73 7.67 -10.66
CA LYS A 48 -21.37 7.08 -9.48
C LYS A 48 -20.52 5.97 -8.88
N ASP A 49 -20.04 5.05 -9.71
CA ASP A 49 -19.18 3.93 -9.29
C ASP A 49 -17.80 4.37 -8.82
N VAL A 50 -17.26 5.45 -9.41
CA VAL A 50 -16.02 6.08 -8.91
C VAL A 50 -16.23 6.61 -7.49
N GLY A 51 -17.38 7.22 -7.22
CA GLY A 51 -17.75 7.69 -5.89
C GLY A 51 -17.85 6.54 -4.89
N PHE A 52 -18.52 5.44 -5.27
CA PHE A 52 -18.67 4.24 -4.44
C PHE A 52 -17.33 3.59 -4.11
N TYR A 53 -16.46 3.43 -5.11
CA TYR A 53 -15.09 2.96 -4.91
C TYR A 53 -14.29 3.89 -3.99
N GLY A 54 -14.42 5.21 -4.18
CA GLY A 54 -13.77 6.22 -3.35
C GLY A 54 -14.22 6.17 -1.88
N LEU A 55 -15.52 5.96 -1.63
CA LEU A 55 -16.08 5.79 -0.29
C LEU A 55 -15.55 4.52 0.38
N ALA A 56 -15.63 3.37 -0.31
CA ALA A 56 -15.11 2.09 0.19
C ALA A 56 -13.61 2.19 0.55
N ASN A 57 -12.81 2.79 -0.32
CA ASN A 57 -11.40 3.03 -0.05
C ASN A 57 -11.18 3.95 1.17
N SER A 58 -11.92 5.05 1.27
CA SER A 58 -11.77 6.00 2.38
C SER A 58 -12.08 5.37 3.74
N MET A 59 -13.08 4.47 3.78
CA MET A 59 -13.41 3.67 4.95
C MET A 59 -12.35 2.61 5.29
N ALA A 60 -11.61 2.10 4.29
CA ALA A 60 -10.57 1.10 4.47
C ALA A 60 -9.19 1.69 4.87
N ILE A 61 -8.87 2.93 4.49
CA ILE A 61 -7.58 3.60 4.77
C ILE A 61 -7.11 3.50 6.25
N PRO A 62 -7.97 3.66 7.28
CA PRO A 62 -7.55 3.60 8.68
C PRO A 62 -6.81 2.32 9.08
N ILE A 63 -7.06 1.21 8.36
CA ILE A 63 -6.37 -0.08 8.56
C ILE A 63 -4.85 0.10 8.40
N ASN A 64 -4.42 0.86 7.38
CA ASN A 64 -3.01 1.08 7.07
C ASN A 64 -2.34 2.14 7.96
N SER A 65 -3.12 3.08 8.52
CA SER A 65 -2.58 4.24 9.26
C SER A 65 -1.68 3.86 10.44
N LEU A 66 -2.11 2.95 11.31
CA LEU A 66 -1.26 2.56 12.45
C LEU A 66 -0.05 1.74 12.00
N SER A 67 -0.21 0.91 10.96
CA SER A 67 0.91 0.13 10.44
C SER A 67 2.01 1.02 9.89
N ALA A 68 1.63 2.09 9.17
CA ALA A 68 2.55 3.12 8.72
C ALA A 68 3.16 3.91 9.88
N ALA A 69 2.37 4.28 10.90
CA ALA A 69 2.86 4.97 12.09
C ALA A 69 3.89 4.13 12.88
N MET A 70 3.60 2.85 13.09
CA MET A 70 4.52 1.91 13.73
C MET A 70 5.80 1.75 12.91
N SER A 71 5.67 1.54 11.59
CA SER A 71 6.81 1.35 10.68
C SER A 71 7.72 2.59 10.63
N SER A 72 7.15 3.80 10.66
CA SER A 72 7.92 5.05 10.69
C SER A 72 8.62 5.30 12.04
N THR A 73 7.93 5.02 13.15
CA THR A 73 8.50 5.23 14.51
C THR A 73 9.60 4.21 14.78
N MET A 74 9.40 2.96 14.36
CA MET A 74 10.39 1.90 14.50
C MET A 74 11.45 1.90 13.39
N PHE A 75 11.39 2.82 12.43
CA PHE A 75 12.30 2.83 11.28
C PHE A 75 13.77 2.80 11.68
N LYS A 76 14.18 3.63 12.66
CA LYS A 76 15.57 3.64 13.16
C LYS A 76 15.97 2.30 13.79
N THR A 77 15.06 1.68 14.54
CA THR A 77 15.30 0.37 15.17
C THR A 77 15.42 -0.72 14.11
N LEU A 78 14.53 -0.71 13.12
CA LEU A 78 14.51 -1.66 12.01
C LEU A 78 15.74 -1.50 11.12
N ALA A 79 16.21 -0.28 10.88
CA ALA A 79 17.41 0.01 10.07
C ALA A 79 18.71 -0.49 10.72
N ASN A 80 18.78 -0.53 12.05
CA ASN A 80 19.95 -1.01 12.79
C ASN A 80 19.86 -2.50 13.20
N SER A 81 18.72 -3.15 12.94
CA SER A 81 18.48 -4.54 13.35
C SER A 81 18.55 -5.47 12.15
N ASN A 82 19.37 -6.52 12.25
CA ASN A 82 19.48 -7.54 11.19
C ASN A 82 18.16 -8.28 10.92
N LYS A 83 17.23 -8.35 11.89
CA LYS A 83 15.92 -9.00 11.74
C LYS A 83 14.82 -8.13 12.31
N ILE A 84 13.62 -8.23 11.71
CA ILE A 84 12.41 -7.64 12.28
C ILE A 84 12.03 -8.47 13.51
N ALA A 85 11.89 -7.81 14.67
CA ALA A 85 11.47 -8.48 15.89
C ALA A 85 10.07 -9.09 15.71
N PHE A 86 9.92 -10.37 16.08
CA PHE A 86 8.65 -11.09 15.92
C PHE A 86 7.49 -10.42 16.66
N ALA A 87 7.77 -9.75 17.78
CA ALA A 87 6.78 -8.94 18.51
C ALA A 87 6.17 -7.82 17.66
N VAL A 88 6.96 -7.18 16.79
CA VAL A 88 6.50 -6.10 15.89
C VAL A 88 5.56 -6.66 14.83
N LEU A 89 5.91 -7.80 14.23
CA LEU A 89 5.06 -8.47 13.25
C LEU A 89 3.74 -8.94 13.88
N LYS A 90 3.79 -9.51 15.09
CA LYS A 90 2.60 -9.95 15.82
C LYS A 90 1.71 -8.78 16.24
N ALA A 91 2.28 -7.68 16.72
CA ALA A 91 1.55 -6.47 17.05
C ALA A 91 0.89 -5.85 15.82
N ASN A 92 1.60 -5.77 14.69
CA ASN A 92 1.04 -5.29 13.42
C ASN A 92 -0.12 -6.18 12.96
N LEU A 93 0.04 -7.51 13.00
CA LEU A 93 -1.01 -8.44 12.62
C LEU A 93 -2.26 -8.30 13.51
N ALA A 94 -2.07 -8.18 14.83
CA ALA A 94 -3.16 -7.96 15.77
C ALA A 94 -3.91 -6.65 15.48
N TRP A 95 -3.16 -5.58 15.18
CA TRP A 95 -3.77 -4.31 14.77
C TRP A 95 -4.54 -4.46 13.45
N VAL A 96 -3.95 -5.05 12.42
CA VAL A 96 -4.60 -5.19 11.11
C VAL A 96 -5.91 -5.96 11.24
N PHE A 97 -5.93 -7.01 12.05
CA PHE A 97 -7.14 -7.78 12.31
C PHE A 97 -8.20 -6.96 13.05
N LEU A 98 -7.81 -6.23 14.10
CA LEU A 98 -8.73 -5.37 14.85
C LEU A 98 -9.29 -4.23 13.98
N ALA A 99 -8.42 -3.58 13.20
CA ALA A 99 -8.81 -2.50 12.31
C ALA A 99 -9.71 -2.99 11.16
N PHE A 100 -9.47 -4.20 10.65
CA PHE A 100 -10.34 -4.83 9.65
C PHE A 100 -11.76 -5.03 10.18
N ILE A 101 -11.91 -5.56 11.40
CA ILE A 101 -13.20 -5.77 12.04
C ILE A 101 -13.89 -4.41 12.26
N LEU A 102 -13.18 -3.44 12.81
CA LEU A 102 -13.73 -2.11 13.08
C LEU A 102 -14.15 -1.40 11.78
N ALA A 103 -13.33 -1.46 10.72
CA ALA A 103 -13.64 -0.82 9.45
C ALA A 103 -14.89 -1.43 8.80
N ASN A 104 -15.05 -2.75 8.83
CA ASN A 104 -16.25 -3.40 8.28
C ASN A 104 -17.48 -3.21 9.17
N MET A 105 -17.34 -3.28 10.49
CA MET A 105 -18.44 -3.08 11.42
C MET A 105 -18.98 -1.65 11.35
N LEU A 106 -18.10 -0.65 11.45
CA LEU A 106 -18.47 0.76 11.36
C LEU A 106 -18.90 1.13 9.94
N GLY A 107 -18.21 0.62 8.92
CA GLY A 107 -18.57 0.87 7.53
C GLY A 107 -19.96 0.35 7.17
N ASN A 108 -20.30 -0.89 7.56
CA ASN A 108 -21.65 -1.42 7.36
C ASN A 108 -22.71 -0.66 8.17
N LEU A 109 -22.38 -0.21 9.39
CA LEU A 109 -23.29 0.64 10.17
C LEU A 109 -23.56 1.97 9.48
N ILE A 110 -22.52 2.62 8.94
CA ILE A 110 -22.66 3.88 8.19
C ILE A 110 -23.46 3.67 6.91
N ILE A 111 -23.18 2.60 6.14
CA ILE A 111 -23.88 2.31 4.89
C ILE A 111 -25.37 2.06 5.16
N ASN A 112 -25.71 1.20 6.12
CA ASN A 112 -27.09 0.86 6.41
C ASN A 112 -27.88 2.01 7.06
N PHE A 113 -27.25 2.81 7.92
CA PHE A 113 -27.93 3.89 8.62
C PHE A 113 -28.04 5.18 7.80
N TYR A 114 -27.01 5.52 7.03
CA TYR A 114 -26.90 6.81 6.34
C TYR A 114 -27.19 6.74 4.84
N LEU A 115 -26.80 5.65 4.15
CA LEU A 115 -26.84 5.59 2.68
C LEU A 115 -28.05 4.81 2.10
N LYS A 116 -28.76 3.99 2.90
CA LYS A 116 -29.96 3.19 2.51
C LYS A 116 -29.72 2.21 1.34
N GLU A 117 -30.77 1.50 0.90
CA GLU A 117 -30.74 0.35 -0.03
C GLU A 117 -30.00 0.59 -1.37
N GLU A 118 -29.82 1.83 -1.80
CA GLU A 118 -29.14 2.18 -3.05
C GLU A 118 -27.61 1.91 -3.02
N TYR A 119 -27.05 1.57 -1.84
CA TYR A 119 -25.62 1.39 -1.61
C TYR A 119 -25.24 -0.02 -1.15
N SER A 120 -26.11 -1.01 -1.34
CA SER A 120 -25.81 -2.42 -1.00
C SER A 120 -24.52 -2.92 -1.65
N ASP A 121 -24.24 -2.51 -2.89
CA ASP A 121 -23.01 -2.83 -3.63
C ASP A 121 -21.75 -2.26 -2.99
N VAL A 122 -21.85 -1.18 -2.21
CA VAL A 122 -20.71 -0.55 -1.52
C VAL A 122 -20.22 -1.39 -0.35
N SER A 123 -21.09 -2.19 0.28
CA SER A 123 -20.67 -3.12 1.33
C SER A 123 -19.71 -4.18 0.80
N LEU A 124 -19.98 -4.70 -0.41
CA LEU A 124 -19.09 -5.64 -1.08
C LEU A 124 -17.76 -4.98 -1.47
N LEU A 125 -17.81 -3.76 -2.02
CA LEU A 125 -16.60 -2.99 -2.34
C LEU A 125 -15.75 -2.71 -1.10
N LEU A 126 -16.38 -2.33 0.02
CA LEU A 126 -15.71 -2.10 1.29
C LEU A 126 -15.02 -3.37 1.81
N LEU A 127 -15.71 -4.51 1.75
CA LEU A 127 -15.14 -5.78 2.18
C LEU A 127 -13.93 -6.15 1.33
N LEU A 128 -14.03 -6.08 0.00
CA LEU A 128 -12.90 -6.39 -0.87
C LEU A 128 -11.72 -5.41 -0.67
N MET A 129 -12.02 -4.12 -0.54
CA MET A 129 -11.01 -3.10 -0.37
C MET A 129 -10.32 -3.19 0.99
N SER A 130 -11.07 -3.47 2.06
CA SER A 130 -10.51 -3.67 3.39
C SER A 130 -9.55 -4.87 3.43
N ILE A 131 -9.88 -5.98 2.76
CA ILE A 131 -8.96 -7.12 2.59
C ILE A 131 -7.69 -6.69 1.84
N ALA A 132 -7.84 -5.96 0.73
CA ALA A 132 -6.68 -5.46 -0.03
C ALA A 132 -5.77 -4.57 0.83
N VAL A 133 -6.36 -3.67 1.63
CA VAL A 133 -5.60 -2.77 2.52
C VAL A 133 -4.99 -3.52 3.71
N CYS A 134 -5.58 -4.61 4.18
CA CYS A 134 -4.95 -5.49 5.18
C CYS A 134 -3.61 -6.04 4.67
N PHE A 135 -3.57 -6.57 3.44
CA PHE A 135 -2.30 -7.04 2.86
C PHE A 135 -1.29 -5.91 2.72
N GLN A 136 -1.74 -4.71 2.38
CA GLN A 136 -0.90 -3.53 2.36
C GLN A 136 -0.28 -3.23 3.73
N ALA A 137 -1.10 -3.18 4.77
CA ALA A 137 -0.65 -2.95 6.13
C ALA A 137 0.31 -4.06 6.62
N LEU A 138 0.11 -5.31 6.21
CA LEU A 138 1.00 -6.41 6.60
C LEU A 138 2.42 -6.26 6.05
N TYR A 139 2.60 -5.72 4.85
CA TYR A 139 3.94 -5.55 4.28
C TYR A 139 4.68 -4.30 4.75
N GLN A 140 4.02 -3.34 5.42
CA GLN A 140 4.65 -2.07 5.84
C GLN A 140 5.93 -2.24 6.70
N PRO A 141 5.98 -3.14 7.70
CA PRO A 141 7.20 -3.33 8.49
C PRO A 141 8.36 -3.85 7.64
N TYR A 142 8.08 -4.70 6.64
CA TYR A 142 9.08 -5.19 5.69
C TYR A 142 9.56 -4.06 4.79
N ASN A 143 8.65 -3.22 4.28
CA ASN A 143 9.00 -2.05 3.50
C ASN A 143 9.92 -1.10 4.28
N ALA A 144 9.62 -0.84 5.55
CA ALA A 144 10.46 -0.01 6.43
C ALA A 144 11.82 -0.64 6.71
N TRP A 145 11.89 -1.95 6.93
CA TRP A 145 13.17 -2.65 7.12
C TRP A 145 14.04 -2.60 5.87
N ILE A 146 13.49 -2.91 4.69
CA ILE A 146 14.20 -2.87 3.40
C ILE A 146 14.69 -1.44 3.10
N SER A 147 13.83 -0.46 3.36
CA SER A 147 14.16 0.96 3.21
C SER A 147 15.26 1.40 4.18
N GLY A 148 15.19 0.95 5.44
CA GLY A 148 16.17 1.24 6.48
C GLY A 148 17.57 0.72 6.17
N HIS A 149 17.67 -0.41 5.47
CA HIS A 149 18.94 -1.01 5.03
C HIS A 149 19.48 -0.44 3.72
N GLY A 150 18.79 0.53 3.10
CA GLY A 150 19.25 1.15 1.86
C GLY A 150 19.05 0.29 0.60
N TYR A 151 18.20 -0.74 0.65
CA TYR A 151 17.87 -1.61 -0.49
C TYR A 151 16.90 -0.96 -1.49
N GLY A 152 17.22 0.26 -1.92
CA GLY A 152 16.37 1.09 -2.78
C GLY A 152 16.17 0.51 -4.19
N LYS A 153 17.14 -0.27 -4.69
CA LYS A 153 17.02 -0.96 -5.99
C LYS A 153 15.97 -2.07 -5.91
N GLU A 154 15.98 -2.85 -4.84
CA GLU A 154 15.03 -3.92 -4.57
C GLU A 154 13.61 -3.35 -4.39
N LEU A 155 13.47 -2.26 -3.63
CA LEU A 155 12.22 -1.50 -3.51
C LEU A 155 11.69 -1.01 -4.85
N ARG A 156 12.55 -0.39 -5.67
CA ARG A 156 12.17 0.08 -7.01
C ARG A 156 11.69 -1.08 -7.87
N ASN A 157 12.42 -2.20 -7.90
CA ASN A 157 12.04 -3.37 -8.68
C ASN A 157 10.73 -3.99 -8.19
N ALA A 158 10.49 -4.01 -6.88
CA ALA A 158 9.22 -4.45 -6.30
C ALA A 158 8.07 -3.54 -6.73
N ASN A 159 8.23 -2.22 -6.63
CA ASN A 159 7.21 -1.25 -7.03
C ASN A 159 6.90 -1.31 -8.53
N ILE A 160 7.92 -1.46 -9.39
CA ILE A 160 7.70 -1.63 -10.85
C ILE A 160 6.88 -2.90 -11.11
N LYS A 161 7.25 -4.03 -10.48
CA LYS A 161 6.52 -5.29 -10.64
C LYS A 161 5.09 -5.20 -10.12
N MET A 162 4.88 -4.55 -8.98
CA MET A 162 3.57 -4.28 -8.41
C MET A 162 2.71 -3.50 -9.41
N THR A 163 3.22 -2.37 -9.93
CA THR A 163 2.49 -1.56 -10.90
C THR A 163 2.16 -2.31 -12.18
N ILE A 164 3.05 -3.15 -12.70
CA ILE A 164 2.75 -3.97 -13.87
C ILE A 164 1.58 -4.91 -13.58
N VAL A 165 1.60 -5.57 -12.41
CA VAL A 165 0.51 -6.47 -11.99
C VAL A 165 -0.79 -5.68 -11.82
N THR A 166 -0.78 -4.55 -11.11
CA THR A 166 -1.98 -3.72 -10.92
C THR A 166 -2.53 -3.20 -12.24
N ALA A 167 -1.69 -2.64 -13.11
CA ALA A 167 -2.13 -2.13 -14.40
C ALA A 167 -2.71 -3.26 -15.27
N ALA A 168 -2.05 -4.42 -15.35
CA ALA A 168 -2.56 -5.56 -16.12
C ALA A 168 -3.88 -6.09 -15.55
N SER A 169 -3.95 -6.28 -14.23
CA SER A 169 -5.16 -6.77 -13.55
C SER A 169 -6.32 -5.77 -13.68
N SER A 170 -6.07 -4.47 -13.52
CA SER A 170 -7.11 -3.44 -13.64
C SER A 170 -7.62 -3.31 -15.08
N VAL A 171 -6.73 -3.33 -16.08
CA VAL A 171 -7.16 -3.27 -17.49
C VAL A 171 -7.98 -4.50 -17.91
N LEU A 172 -7.70 -5.68 -17.33
CA LEU A 172 -8.46 -6.90 -17.64
C LEU A 172 -9.78 -6.97 -16.85
N LEU A 173 -9.78 -6.62 -15.56
CA LEU A 173 -10.92 -6.84 -14.67
C LEU A 173 -11.92 -5.69 -14.63
N VAL A 174 -11.48 -4.44 -14.78
CA VAL A 174 -12.37 -3.27 -14.72
C VAL A 174 -13.39 -3.26 -15.86
N PRO A 175 -13.06 -3.60 -17.13
CA PRO A 175 -14.05 -3.64 -18.19
C PRO A 175 -15.13 -4.73 -17.99
N ILE A 176 -14.80 -5.81 -17.26
CA ILE A 176 -15.70 -6.96 -17.06
C ILE A 176 -16.56 -6.77 -15.80
N MET A 177 -15.96 -6.27 -14.71
CA MET A 177 -16.54 -6.25 -13.36
C MET A 177 -16.64 -4.85 -12.76
N GLY A 178 -16.29 -3.79 -13.50
CA GLY A 178 -16.37 -2.41 -13.03
C GLY A 178 -15.53 -2.14 -11.78
N ALA A 179 -16.14 -1.47 -10.80
CA ALA A 179 -15.50 -1.12 -9.52
C ALA A 179 -15.04 -2.35 -8.72
N VAL A 180 -15.77 -3.46 -8.79
CA VAL A 180 -15.38 -4.73 -8.14
C VAL A 180 -14.08 -5.26 -8.74
N GLY A 181 -13.92 -5.14 -10.05
CA GLY A 181 -12.68 -5.50 -10.76
C GLY A 181 -11.46 -4.70 -10.28
N ALA A 182 -11.64 -3.41 -9.99
CA ALA A 182 -10.57 -2.58 -9.42
C ALA A 182 -10.19 -3.01 -8.00
N CYS A 183 -11.18 -3.33 -7.15
CA CYS A 183 -10.90 -3.86 -5.81
C CYS A 183 -10.15 -5.20 -5.85
N ILE A 184 -10.54 -6.10 -6.76
CA ILE A 184 -9.84 -7.39 -6.95
C ILE A 184 -8.42 -7.16 -7.48
N SER A 185 -8.24 -6.25 -8.43
CA SER A 185 -6.90 -5.87 -8.92
C SER A 185 -5.99 -5.36 -7.79
N SER A 186 -6.52 -4.48 -6.93
CA SER A 186 -5.83 -4.00 -5.74
C SER A 186 -5.49 -5.12 -4.76
N LEU A 187 -6.41 -6.07 -4.56
CA LEU A 187 -6.18 -7.24 -3.70
C LEU A 187 -5.04 -8.12 -4.23
N ILE A 188 -5.08 -8.48 -5.52
CA ILE A 188 -4.03 -9.28 -6.18
C ILE A 188 -2.68 -8.57 -6.07
N SER A 189 -2.67 -7.26 -6.33
CA SER A 189 -1.46 -6.44 -6.30
C SER A 189 -0.84 -6.37 -4.90
N ASN A 190 -1.64 -6.08 -3.88
CA ASN A 190 -1.15 -5.99 -2.50
C ASN A 190 -0.69 -7.34 -1.95
N LEU A 191 -1.37 -8.43 -2.32
CA LEU A 191 -0.94 -9.78 -1.98
C LEU A 191 0.40 -10.12 -2.64
N TYR A 192 0.56 -9.80 -3.93
CA TYR A 192 1.81 -10.01 -4.65
C TYR A 192 2.95 -9.16 -4.08
N SER A 193 2.67 -7.92 -3.70
CA SER A 193 3.63 -7.04 -3.02
C SER A 193 4.08 -7.61 -1.68
N LEU A 194 3.16 -8.11 -0.86
CA LEU A 194 3.50 -8.79 0.38
C LEU A 194 4.47 -9.96 0.12
N PHE A 195 4.16 -10.80 -0.87
CA PHE A 195 5.05 -11.91 -1.24
C PHE A 195 6.45 -11.42 -1.68
N LEU A 196 6.53 -10.37 -2.50
CA LEU A 196 7.81 -9.81 -2.95
C LEU A 196 8.63 -9.25 -1.79
N TYR A 197 8.01 -8.48 -0.90
CA TYR A 197 8.69 -7.88 0.26
C TYR A 197 9.19 -8.94 1.24
N VAL A 198 8.37 -9.96 1.51
CA VAL A 198 8.77 -11.11 2.35
C VAL A 198 9.92 -11.88 1.69
N LYS A 199 9.87 -12.12 0.37
CA LYS A 199 10.96 -12.78 -0.37
C LYS A 199 12.26 -11.98 -0.30
N ILE A 200 12.22 -10.67 -0.47
CA ILE A 200 13.39 -9.80 -0.36
C ILE A 200 13.97 -9.86 1.06
N TYR A 201 13.11 -9.82 2.07
CA TYR A 201 13.50 -9.91 3.47
C TYR A 201 14.26 -11.22 3.78
N TYR A 202 13.68 -12.38 3.43
CA TYR A 202 14.33 -13.67 3.69
C TYR A 202 15.58 -13.93 2.86
N ALA A 203 15.74 -13.28 1.70
CA ALA A 203 16.94 -13.40 0.88
C ALA A 203 18.13 -12.58 1.41
N LYS A 204 17.90 -11.65 2.35
CA LYS A 204 18.90 -10.70 2.86
C LYS A 204 19.27 -10.92 4.34
N ILE A 205 18.56 -11.81 5.01
CA ILE A 205 18.84 -12.27 6.38
C ILE A 205 19.73 -13.52 6.35
#